data_AF-A0A841MWU2-F1
#
_entry.id   AF-A0A841MWU2-F1
#
_cell.length_a   1.000
_cell.length_b   1.000
_cell.length_c   1.000
_cell.angle_alpha   90.00
_cell.angle_beta   90.00
_cell.angle_gamma   90.00
#
_symmetry.space_group_name_H-M   'P 1'
#
loop_
_entity.id
_entity.type
_entity.pdbx_description
1 polymer ?
#
loop_
_entity_poly.entity_id
_entity_poly.type
_entity_poly.pdbx_seq_one_letter_code
_entity_poly.pdbx_strand_id
1 'polypeptide(L)'
;MKKIIFCLLFGASFVFQSCLSDNEDPVAVAPVQGAIGNPNVGGATEPNQVWIDLSEIDPTTKGPVQTFTKRTDWDLAFYSGSEFKVVINSSIMMAAGKIPNVTTLDQVTDASVASMKYDVQVANFNPANEVYVDDVKGNFPSGYTAISEIKAGDSGNAIYLVNMGREIFAGTVAPGSVATGGDSRGWKKVQIVRSGDEYKVKSADLDGSNYYETTIAKNAAYNYSFLSLKNKRQVFIQPEKNKWDLCFTVFTNIITGAGSYIYADFVNNNNLGGVGAYEVMVTSGSGIDAYNNFKMADVVPSKFIYNDHRVIGGNWRNPVGTNGLEVYGDRFYVIKDAEGYYFKLKFTRFTDSQTGERGFPQFEYKPL
;
A
#
# COMPACT_ATOMS: atom_id res chain seq x y z
N MET A 1 45.53 49.78 72.31
CA MET A 1 46.10 50.99 71.68
C MET A 1 46.15 50.79 70.17
N LYS A 2 45.78 51.83 69.43
CA LYS A 2 45.94 52.08 67.98
C LYS A 2 45.12 51.27 66.97
N LYS A 3 44.18 52.02 66.36
CA LYS A 3 43.57 51.81 65.04
C LYS A 3 44.65 51.89 63.93
N ILE A 4 44.44 51.22 62.81
CA ILE A 4 44.71 51.72 61.44
C ILE A 4 43.83 50.94 60.45
N ILE A 5 43.18 51.69 59.57
CA ILE A 5 42.39 51.28 58.40
C ILE A 5 43.33 51.28 57.18
N PHE A 6 43.20 50.31 56.27
CA PHE A 6 43.41 50.57 54.84
C PHE A 6 42.62 49.61 53.95
N CYS A 7 42.11 50.17 52.86
CA CYS A 7 41.14 49.62 51.90
C CYS A 7 41.80 48.83 50.74
N LEU A 8 40.93 48.31 49.85
CA LEU A 8 41.12 47.84 48.47
C LEU A 8 41.52 46.36 48.29
N LEU A 9 41.10 45.61 47.27
CA LEU A 9 39.95 45.58 46.35
C LEU A 9 40.17 44.25 45.54
N PHE A 10 39.09 43.53 45.24
CA PHE A 10 38.89 42.55 44.14
C PHE A 10 40.05 41.70 43.58
N GLY A 11 39.82 40.38 43.52
CA GLY A 11 40.57 39.49 42.61
C GLY A 11 40.37 37.99 42.83
N ALA A 12 39.14 37.50 42.86
CA ALA A 12 38.90 36.04 42.75
C ALA A 12 38.86 35.66 41.26
N SER A 13 40.01 35.22 40.73
CA SER A 13 40.08 34.57 39.41
C SER A 13 39.45 33.18 39.50
N PHE A 14 38.17 33.07 39.12
CA PHE A 14 37.59 31.80 38.70
C PHE A 14 38.08 31.49 37.30
N VAL A 15 39.02 30.54 37.19
CA VAL A 15 39.37 29.93 35.91
C VAL A 15 38.28 28.91 35.60
N PHE A 16 37.24 29.32 34.89
CA PHE A 16 36.38 28.37 34.19
C PHE A 16 37.15 27.85 32.98
N GLN A 17 37.70 26.64 33.07
CA GLN A 17 38.06 25.88 31.87
C GLN A 17 36.75 25.48 31.18
N SER A 18 36.33 26.28 30.22
CA SER A 18 35.36 25.87 29.22
C SER A 18 36.02 24.83 28.32
N CYS A 19 35.76 23.55 28.57
CA CYS A 19 35.82 22.57 27.50
C CYS A 19 34.59 22.79 26.60
N LEU A 20 34.60 23.89 25.84
CA LEU A 20 33.79 24.00 24.65
C LEU A 20 34.47 23.10 23.63
N SER A 21 33.78 22.03 23.24
CA SER A 21 34.11 21.32 22.01
C SER A 21 33.99 22.32 20.87
N ASP A 22 35.12 22.65 20.25
CA ASP A 22 35.17 23.40 19.02
C ASP A 22 34.42 22.62 17.93
N ASN A 23 33.41 23.30 17.37
CA ASN A 23 32.99 23.13 15.99
C ASN A 23 32.28 21.81 15.61
N GLU A 24 31.07 21.63 16.13
CA GLU A 24 29.98 20.95 15.42
C GLU A 24 28.85 21.97 15.29
N ASP A 25 29.05 23.00 14.45
CA ASP A 25 27.90 23.76 13.96
C ASP A 25 26.95 22.72 13.35
N PRO A 26 25.69 22.61 13.81
CA PRO A 26 24.76 21.65 13.24
C PRO A 26 24.69 21.94 11.75
N VAL A 27 25.05 20.95 10.92
CA VAL A 27 24.94 21.05 9.47
C VAL A 27 23.52 21.53 9.16
N ALA A 28 23.41 22.73 8.62
CA ALA A 28 22.12 23.34 8.31
C ALA A 28 21.42 22.45 7.28
N VAL A 29 20.50 21.60 7.74
CA VAL A 29 19.62 20.84 6.85
C VAL A 29 18.76 21.87 6.14
N ALA A 30 18.87 21.95 4.82
CA ALA A 30 18.06 22.85 4.03
C ALA A 30 16.57 22.63 4.38
N PRO A 31 15.81 23.70 4.68
CA PRO A 31 14.43 23.56 5.10
C PRO A 31 13.60 22.86 3.99
N VAL A 32 12.79 21.91 4.44
CA VAL A 32 11.72 21.24 3.69
C VAL A 32 10.84 22.29 2.98
N GLN A 33 10.55 22.09 1.70
CA GLN A 33 9.67 22.94 0.89
C GLN A 33 8.47 22.13 0.36
N GLY A 34 7.38 22.14 1.10
CA GLY A 34 6.15 21.47 0.67
C GLY A 34 5.17 21.25 1.82
N ALA A 35 4.03 20.67 1.49
CA ALA A 35 3.11 20.13 2.49
C ALA A 35 3.60 18.75 2.94
N ILE A 36 3.21 18.37 4.16
CA ILE A 36 3.60 17.10 4.76
C ILE A 36 2.39 16.15 4.77
N GLY A 37 2.56 14.97 4.22
CA GLY A 37 1.61 13.87 4.36
C GLY A 37 2.04 12.93 5.50
N ASN A 38 1.10 12.61 6.40
CA ASN A 38 1.27 11.57 7.42
C ASN A 38 0.13 10.54 7.26
N PRO A 39 0.25 9.56 6.34
CA PRO A 39 -0.79 8.56 6.14
C PRO A 39 -1.09 7.75 7.41
N ASN A 40 -2.36 7.64 7.77
CA ASN A 40 -2.82 6.94 8.97
C ASN A 40 -2.90 5.41 8.76
N VAL A 41 -1.74 4.78 8.53
CA VAL A 41 -1.63 3.34 8.26
C VAL A 41 -2.00 2.50 9.49
N GLY A 42 -1.75 3.04 10.70
CA GLY A 42 -2.25 2.48 11.96
C GLY A 42 -1.27 1.59 12.71
N GLY A 43 0.03 1.85 12.59
CA GLY A 43 1.08 1.16 13.34
C GLY A 43 1.59 -0.13 12.68
N ALA A 44 2.36 -0.93 13.43
CA ALA A 44 3.18 -2.00 12.87
C ALA A 44 2.39 -3.20 12.27
N THR A 45 1.09 -3.28 12.49
CA THR A 45 0.20 -4.27 11.85
C THR A 45 -0.45 -3.74 10.56
N GLU A 46 -0.26 -2.44 10.28
CA GLU A 46 -0.75 -1.72 9.11
C GLU A 46 -2.23 -2.04 8.80
N PRO A 47 -3.17 -1.87 9.75
CA PRO A 47 -4.55 -2.32 9.58
C PRO A 47 -5.28 -1.63 8.43
N ASN A 48 -4.86 -0.43 8.05
CA ASN A 48 -5.57 0.43 7.14
C ASN A 48 -4.97 0.44 5.73
N GLN A 49 -5.85 0.53 4.73
CA GLN A 49 -5.51 1.10 3.43
C GLN A 49 -5.84 2.59 3.49
N VAL A 50 -4.86 3.44 3.18
CA VAL A 50 -5.00 4.90 3.28
C VAL A 50 -4.94 5.50 1.89
N TRP A 51 -6.07 6.06 1.45
CA TRP A 51 -6.26 6.67 0.14
C TRP A 51 -5.99 8.17 0.24
N ILE A 52 -4.97 8.65 -0.48
CA ILE A 52 -4.48 10.03 -0.44
C ILE A 52 -4.89 10.74 -1.72
N ASP A 53 -5.50 11.92 -1.61
CA ASP A 53 -5.68 12.89 -2.70
C ASP A 53 -4.63 13.99 -2.53
N LEU A 54 -3.68 14.10 -3.46
CA LEU A 54 -2.60 15.09 -3.39
C LEU A 54 -3.08 16.50 -3.77
N SER A 55 -4.17 16.60 -4.52
CA SER A 55 -4.72 17.84 -5.06
C SER A 55 -5.56 18.61 -4.04
N GLU A 56 -6.07 17.93 -3.02
CA GLU A 56 -6.86 18.54 -1.95
C GLU A 56 -6.07 18.64 -0.63
N ILE A 57 -6.13 19.80 0.04
CA ILE A 57 -5.48 20.03 1.34
C ILE A 57 -6.52 19.96 2.45
N ASP A 58 -6.26 19.12 3.44
CA ASP A 58 -7.08 19.05 4.65
C ASP A 58 -6.88 20.33 5.48
N PRO A 59 -7.97 21.06 5.82
CA PRO A 59 -7.87 22.35 6.51
C PRO A 59 -7.36 22.23 7.95
N THR A 60 -7.42 21.04 8.55
CA THR A 60 -7.01 20.75 9.93
C THR A 60 -5.56 20.28 9.97
N THR A 61 -5.22 19.24 9.21
CA THR A 61 -3.87 18.64 9.25
C THR A 61 -2.86 19.43 8.42
N LYS A 62 -3.34 20.28 7.48
CA LYS A 62 -2.54 20.99 6.47
C LYS A 62 -1.76 20.08 5.51
N GLY A 63 -2.02 18.77 5.57
CA GLY A 63 -1.51 17.78 4.62
C GLY A 63 -2.53 17.47 3.51
N PRO A 64 -2.26 16.47 2.67
CA PRO A 64 -3.20 16.03 1.65
C PRO A 64 -4.42 15.39 2.33
N VAL A 65 -5.59 15.54 1.70
CA VAL A 65 -6.81 14.84 2.14
C VAL A 65 -6.56 13.34 2.08
N GLN A 66 -6.98 12.65 3.12
CA GLN A 66 -6.89 11.20 3.20
C GLN A 66 -8.16 10.59 3.78
N THR A 67 -8.52 9.43 3.22
CA THR A 67 -9.52 8.55 3.81
C THR A 67 -8.89 7.19 4.05
N PHE A 68 -9.47 6.38 4.94
CA PHE A 68 -8.94 5.05 5.18
C PHE A 68 -10.04 4.03 5.42
N THR A 69 -9.73 2.79 5.07
CA THR A 69 -10.58 1.61 5.26
C THR A 69 -9.74 0.46 5.78
N LYS A 70 -10.31 -0.50 6.50
CA LYS A 70 -9.50 -1.63 6.99
C LYS A 70 -9.22 -2.60 5.86
N ARG A 71 -8.01 -3.15 5.83
CA ARG A 71 -7.61 -4.16 4.83
C ARG A 71 -8.55 -5.37 4.81
N THR A 72 -9.16 -5.73 5.93
CA THR A 72 -10.05 -6.91 6.04
C THR A 72 -11.53 -6.64 5.70
N ASP A 73 -11.90 -5.39 5.39
CA ASP A 73 -13.30 -5.02 5.13
C ASP A 73 -13.84 -5.56 3.80
N TRP A 74 -12.96 -5.94 2.86
CA TRP A 74 -13.34 -6.45 1.54
C TRP A 74 -12.49 -7.66 1.12
N ASP A 75 -12.99 -8.40 0.12
CA ASP A 75 -12.36 -9.62 -0.39
C ASP A 75 -12.27 -9.63 -1.92
N LEU A 76 -13.33 -9.19 -2.61
CA LEU A 76 -13.38 -9.10 -4.07
C LEU A 76 -13.69 -7.67 -4.53
N ALA A 77 -13.01 -7.22 -5.58
CA ALA A 77 -13.24 -5.96 -6.26
C ALA A 77 -13.63 -6.21 -7.73
N PHE A 78 -14.76 -5.67 -8.15
CA PHE A 78 -15.38 -5.89 -9.45
C PHE A 78 -15.15 -4.66 -10.32
N TYR A 79 -14.46 -4.83 -11.45
CA TYR A 79 -14.08 -3.69 -12.29
C TYR A 79 -15.31 -3.01 -12.90
N SER A 80 -15.35 -1.68 -12.79
CA SER A 80 -16.47 -0.85 -13.25
C SER A 80 -16.42 -0.48 -14.73
N GLY A 81 -15.31 -0.74 -15.43
CA GLY A 81 -15.17 -0.47 -16.87
C GLY A 81 -15.87 -1.51 -17.77
N SER A 82 -15.46 -1.60 -19.03
CA SER A 82 -16.09 -2.50 -20.03
C SER A 82 -15.84 -3.98 -19.74
N GLU A 83 -14.63 -4.34 -19.35
CA GLU A 83 -14.22 -5.72 -19.11
C GLU A 83 -14.87 -6.27 -17.84
N PHE A 84 -15.02 -7.60 -17.77
CA PHE A 84 -15.55 -8.27 -16.58
C PHE A 84 -14.42 -8.89 -15.76
N LYS A 85 -13.62 -8.02 -15.13
CA LYS A 85 -12.47 -8.40 -14.31
C LYS A 85 -12.83 -8.38 -12.83
N VAL A 86 -12.32 -9.37 -12.10
CA VAL A 86 -12.48 -9.48 -10.64
C VAL A 86 -11.10 -9.59 -10.03
N VAL A 87 -10.82 -8.72 -9.07
CA VAL A 87 -9.56 -8.63 -8.34
C VAL A 87 -9.79 -9.13 -6.92
N ILE A 88 -8.85 -9.91 -6.39
CA ILE A 88 -8.82 -10.38 -5.01
C ILE A 88 -8.00 -9.42 -4.14
N ASN A 89 -8.29 -9.41 -2.84
CA ASN A 89 -7.62 -8.50 -1.92
C ASN A 89 -6.16 -8.90 -1.65
N SER A 90 -5.24 -8.30 -2.40
CA SER A 90 -3.80 -8.52 -2.28
C SER A 90 -3.24 -8.08 -0.91
N SER A 91 -3.92 -7.18 -0.21
CA SER A 91 -3.44 -6.61 1.05
C SER A 91 -3.55 -7.56 2.24
N ILE A 92 -4.32 -8.64 2.11
CA ILE A 92 -4.56 -9.63 3.17
C ILE A 92 -4.12 -11.03 2.74
N MET A 93 -3.24 -11.14 1.74
CA MET A 93 -2.69 -12.42 1.28
C MET A 93 -3.75 -13.39 0.72
N MET A 94 -4.80 -12.88 0.07
CA MET A 94 -5.73 -13.74 -0.65
C MET A 94 -5.07 -14.42 -1.85
N ALA A 95 -5.56 -15.61 -2.19
CA ALA A 95 -5.19 -16.35 -3.39
C ALA A 95 -6.42 -17.07 -3.96
N ALA A 96 -6.47 -17.28 -5.27
CA ALA A 96 -7.56 -18.00 -5.93
C ALA A 96 -7.02 -18.98 -6.98
N GLY A 97 -7.60 -20.19 -7.02
CA GLY A 97 -7.23 -21.23 -7.98
C GLY A 97 -8.46 -21.87 -8.61
N LYS A 98 -8.46 -21.98 -9.94
CA LYS A 98 -9.53 -22.68 -10.68
C LYS A 98 -9.58 -24.14 -10.28
N ILE A 99 -10.75 -24.62 -9.87
CA ILE A 99 -10.96 -26.04 -9.53
C ILE A 99 -11.19 -26.81 -10.83
N PRO A 100 -10.42 -27.88 -11.10
CA PRO A 100 -10.59 -28.67 -12.32
C PRO A 100 -11.84 -29.55 -12.26
N ASN A 101 -12.45 -29.80 -13.42
CA ASN A 101 -13.50 -30.82 -13.60
C ASN A 101 -14.77 -30.65 -12.73
N VAL A 102 -15.10 -29.42 -12.35
CA VAL A 102 -16.34 -29.09 -11.64
C VAL A 102 -17.15 -28.05 -12.41
N THR A 103 -18.48 -28.15 -12.32
CA THR A 103 -19.45 -27.24 -12.95
C THR A 103 -20.43 -26.65 -11.95
N THR A 104 -20.53 -27.21 -10.74
CA THR A 104 -21.40 -26.74 -9.66
C THR A 104 -20.66 -26.68 -8.33
N LEU A 105 -21.09 -25.79 -7.43
CA LEU A 105 -20.46 -25.64 -6.11
C LEU A 105 -20.59 -26.93 -5.27
N ASP A 106 -21.65 -27.73 -5.46
CA ASP A 106 -21.90 -28.95 -4.67
C ASP A 106 -20.89 -30.07 -4.95
N GLN A 107 -20.22 -30.03 -6.11
CA GLN A 107 -19.12 -30.96 -6.43
C GLN A 107 -17.84 -30.66 -5.65
N VAL A 108 -17.74 -29.47 -5.05
CA VAL A 108 -16.57 -29.01 -4.32
C VAL A 108 -16.76 -29.29 -2.83
N THR A 109 -15.92 -30.20 -2.32
CA THR A 109 -15.80 -30.56 -0.91
C THR A 109 -14.39 -30.28 -0.40
N ASP A 110 -14.22 -30.21 0.92
CA ASP A 110 -12.91 -30.04 1.54
C ASP A 110 -11.87 -31.07 1.05
N ALA A 111 -12.28 -32.34 0.97
CA ALA A 111 -11.44 -33.44 0.49
C ALA A 111 -11.06 -33.29 -0.99
N SER A 112 -11.99 -32.84 -1.85
CA SER A 112 -11.74 -32.70 -3.30
C SER A 112 -10.67 -31.65 -3.64
N VAL A 113 -10.44 -30.69 -2.74
CA VAL A 113 -9.48 -29.59 -2.94
C VAL A 113 -8.30 -29.64 -1.97
N ALA A 114 -8.15 -30.72 -1.21
CA ALA A 114 -7.15 -30.83 -0.14
C ALA A 114 -5.71 -30.57 -0.65
N SER A 115 -5.34 -31.10 -1.83
CA SER A 115 -4.04 -30.85 -2.45
C SER A 115 -3.87 -29.40 -2.91
N MET A 116 -4.92 -28.79 -3.45
CA MET A 116 -4.87 -27.41 -3.95
C MET A 116 -4.59 -26.39 -2.84
N LYS A 117 -4.97 -26.68 -1.59
CA LYS A 117 -4.73 -25.77 -0.45
C LYS A 117 -3.25 -25.48 -0.19
N TYR A 118 -2.35 -26.39 -0.59
CA TYR A 118 -0.90 -26.19 -0.47
C TYR A 118 -0.36 -25.24 -1.55
N ASP A 119 -1.01 -25.17 -2.70
CA ASP A 119 -0.56 -24.36 -3.84
C ASP A 119 -1.23 -22.97 -3.84
N VAL A 120 -2.54 -22.92 -3.57
CA VAL A 120 -3.37 -21.70 -3.61
C VAL A 120 -3.17 -20.85 -2.34
N GLN A 121 -1.96 -20.34 -2.17
CA GLN A 121 -1.59 -19.47 -1.05
C GLN A 121 -0.45 -18.53 -1.42
N VAL A 122 -0.44 -17.37 -0.79
CA VAL A 122 0.64 -16.38 -0.89
C VAL A 122 1.83 -16.82 -0.02
N ALA A 123 3.05 -16.54 -0.48
CA ALA A 123 4.29 -16.79 0.26
C ALA A 123 4.52 -18.27 0.63
N ASN A 124 4.22 -19.20 -0.29
CA ASN A 124 4.61 -20.61 -0.15
C ASN A 124 6.03 -20.91 -0.66
N PHE A 125 6.79 -19.89 -1.04
CA PHE A 125 8.17 -19.98 -1.55
C PHE A 125 8.31 -20.86 -2.81
N ASN A 126 7.23 -20.99 -3.58
CA ASN A 126 7.23 -21.64 -4.87
C ASN A 126 7.04 -20.59 -5.98
N PRO A 127 8.00 -20.41 -6.90
CA PRO A 127 7.88 -19.48 -8.03
C PRO A 127 6.64 -19.70 -8.90
N ALA A 128 6.11 -20.92 -8.96
CA ALA A 128 4.91 -21.21 -9.75
C ALA A 128 3.62 -20.68 -9.11
N ASN A 129 3.64 -20.24 -7.84
CA ASN A 129 2.43 -19.80 -7.14
C ASN A 129 1.91 -18.42 -7.58
N GLU A 130 2.67 -17.70 -8.42
CA GLU A 130 2.28 -16.39 -8.97
C GLU A 130 0.94 -16.45 -9.70
N VAL A 131 0.59 -17.61 -10.28
CA VAL A 131 -0.69 -17.82 -10.98
C VAL A 131 -1.93 -17.76 -10.08
N TYR A 132 -1.75 -17.81 -8.76
CA TYR A 132 -2.85 -17.79 -7.78
C TYR A 132 -3.11 -16.41 -7.18
N VAL A 133 -2.33 -15.40 -7.57
CA VAL A 133 -2.54 -14.00 -7.21
C VAL A 133 -2.85 -13.20 -8.47
N ASP A 134 -3.40 -11.99 -8.33
CA ASP A 134 -3.61 -11.14 -9.50
C ASP A 134 -2.29 -10.54 -9.99
N ASP A 135 -2.27 -10.05 -11.24
CA ASP A 135 -1.11 -9.34 -11.78
C ASP A 135 -0.72 -8.18 -10.86
N VAL A 136 0.47 -8.30 -10.28
CA VAL A 136 1.00 -7.35 -9.31
C VAL A 136 1.19 -5.96 -9.91
N LYS A 137 1.21 -5.79 -11.25
CA LYS A 137 1.25 -4.47 -11.90
C LYS A 137 -0.06 -3.70 -11.82
N GLY A 138 -1.19 -4.35 -11.56
CA GLY A 138 -2.47 -3.66 -11.38
C GLY A 138 -3.11 -3.10 -12.64
N ASN A 139 -2.59 -3.40 -13.85
CA ASN A 139 -3.22 -3.01 -15.11
C ASN A 139 -4.29 -4.04 -15.56
N PHE A 140 -5.22 -4.33 -14.66
CA PHE A 140 -6.16 -5.46 -14.77
C PHE A 140 -7.09 -5.48 -15.98
N PRO A 141 -7.54 -4.33 -16.57
CA PRO A 141 -8.38 -4.37 -17.77
C PRO A 141 -7.73 -5.19 -18.90
N SER A 142 -6.43 -4.98 -19.15
CA SER A 142 -5.66 -5.77 -20.11
C SER A 142 -4.85 -6.92 -19.51
N GLY A 143 -4.58 -6.88 -18.20
CA GLY A 143 -3.78 -7.85 -17.47
C GLY A 143 -4.56 -9.09 -17.05
N TYR A 144 -3.88 -10.01 -16.34
CA TYR A 144 -4.51 -11.19 -15.76
C TYR A 144 -4.94 -10.94 -14.31
N THR A 145 -5.91 -11.74 -13.89
CA THR A 145 -6.39 -11.86 -12.51
C THR A 145 -6.45 -13.36 -12.18
N ALA A 146 -6.25 -13.74 -10.93
CA ALA A 146 -6.32 -15.13 -10.47
C ALA A 146 -7.70 -15.75 -10.76
N ILE A 147 -8.76 -14.93 -10.63
CA ILE A 147 -10.09 -15.23 -11.17
C ILE A 147 -10.12 -14.74 -12.61
N SER A 148 -10.15 -15.66 -13.58
CA SER A 148 -10.20 -15.31 -15.00
C SER A 148 -11.41 -14.44 -15.34
N GLU A 149 -11.27 -13.60 -16.36
CA GLU A 149 -12.34 -12.70 -16.83
C GLU A 149 -13.67 -13.46 -17.06
N ILE A 150 -14.74 -12.91 -16.50
CA ILE A 150 -16.06 -13.53 -16.50
C ILE A 150 -16.60 -13.51 -17.93
N LYS A 151 -16.91 -14.68 -18.48
CA LYS A 151 -17.44 -14.88 -19.83
C LYS A 151 -18.94 -14.60 -19.87
N ALA A 152 -19.44 -14.23 -21.05
CA ALA A 152 -20.85 -13.94 -21.26
C ALA A 152 -21.76 -15.18 -21.08
N GLY A 153 -21.26 -16.38 -21.41
CA GLY A 153 -21.99 -17.62 -21.15
C GLY A 153 -21.64 -18.20 -19.79
N ASP A 154 -22.66 -18.51 -18.98
CA ASP A 154 -22.52 -19.04 -17.61
C ASP A 154 -21.64 -20.29 -17.54
N SER A 155 -21.79 -21.22 -18.50
CA SER A 155 -21.00 -22.46 -18.55
C SER A 155 -19.50 -22.23 -18.82
N GLY A 156 -19.13 -21.05 -19.31
CA GLY A 156 -17.74 -20.64 -19.51
C GLY A 156 -17.06 -20.13 -18.23
N ASN A 157 -17.80 -19.95 -17.15
CA ASN A 157 -17.31 -19.39 -15.90
C ASN A 157 -16.98 -20.48 -14.88
N ALA A 158 -15.69 -20.56 -14.54
CA ALA A 158 -15.17 -21.58 -13.65
C ALA A 158 -15.56 -21.35 -12.17
N ILE A 159 -15.39 -22.40 -11.38
CA ILE A 159 -15.47 -22.36 -9.92
C ILE A 159 -14.05 -22.30 -9.36
N TYR A 160 -13.85 -21.42 -8.39
CA TYR A 160 -12.56 -21.17 -7.77
C TYR A 160 -12.55 -21.61 -6.31
N LEU A 161 -11.43 -22.21 -5.90
CA LEU A 161 -11.02 -22.28 -4.51
C LEU A 161 -10.41 -20.92 -4.16
N VAL A 162 -10.95 -20.26 -3.15
CA VAL A 162 -10.46 -18.96 -2.68
C VAL A 162 -9.91 -19.11 -1.28
N ASN A 163 -8.62 -18.86 -1.13
CA ASN A 163 -7.99 -18.61 0.17
C ASN A 163 -8.40 -17.19 0.60
N MET A 164 -9.16 -17.10 1.70
CA MET A 164 -9.70 -15.83 2.20
C MET A 164 -8.63 -14.93 2.82
N GLY A 165 -7.37 -15.37 2.84
CA GLY A 165 -6.25 -14.61 3.34
C GLY A 165 -6.15 -14.65 4.86
N ARG A 166 -5.61 -13.57 5.43
CA ARG A 166 -5.31 -13.45 6.86
C ARG A 166 -6.10 -12.30 7.49
N GLU A 167 -6.45 -12.46 8.76
CA GLU A 167 -6.93 -11.35 9.60
C GLU A 167 -5.81 -10.33 9.84
N ILE A 168 -6.14 -9.17 10.40
CA ILE A 168 -5.12 -8.28 10.95
C ILE A 168 -4.53 -8.95 12.19
N PHE A 169 -3.21 -8.95 12.33
CA PHE A 169 -2.57 -9.45 13.53
C PHE A 169 -3.03 -8.65 14.77
N ALA A 170 -3.48 -9.36 15.80
CA ALA A 170 -3.88 -8.79 17.08
C ALA A 170 -2.83 -9.17 18.14
N GLY A 171 -1.91 -8.27 18.41
CA GLY A 171 -0.85 -8.48 19.40
C GLY A 171 0.20 -7.38 19.35
N THR A 172 1.18 -7.46 20.26
CA THR A 172 2.30 -6.52 20.29
C THR A 172 3.31 -6.86 19.21
N VAL A 173 3.74 -5.84 18.46
CA VAL A 173 4.83 -5.95 17.49
C VAL A 173 6.02 -5.16 18.02
N ALA A 174 7.22 -5.75 17.96
CA ALA A 174 8.42 -5.07 18.44
C ALA A 174 8.76 -3.84 17.57
N PRO A 175 9.35 -2.78 18.15
CA PRO A 175 9.84 -1.64 17.37
C PRO A 175 10.70 -2.07 16.18
N GLY A 176 10.56 -1.37 15.07
CA GLY A 176 11.23 -1.68 13.81
C GLY A 176 10.68 -2.89 13.03
N SER A 177 9.79 -3.70 13.61
CA SER A 177 9.19 -4.88 12.98
C SER A 177 7.77 -4.62 12.48
N VAL A 178 7.25 -5.53 11.64
CA VAL A 178 5.86 -5.49 11.13
C VAL A 178 5.21 -6.87 11.26
N ALA A 179 3.89 -6.89 11.41
CA ALA A 179 3.08 -8.11 11.38
C ALA A 179 1.93 -7.95 10.37
N THR A 180 2.15 -8.38 9.13
CA THR A 180 1.27 -8.09 7.99
C THR A 180 0.01 -8.96 7.94
N GLY A 181 -0.05 -10.06 8.70
CA GLY A 181 -1.20 -10.94 8.80
C GLY A 181 -1.27 -11.71 10.12
N GLY A 182 -2.49 -11.99 10.57
CA GLY A 182 -2.83 -12.79 11.74
C GLY A 182 -3.40 -14.15 11.36
N ASP A 183 -4.48 -14.55 12.03
CA ASP A 183 -5.12 -15.85 11.82
C ASP A 183 -5.65 -16.04 10.40
N SER A 184 -5.76 -17.29 9.97
CA SER A 184 -6.38 -17.63 8.68
C SER A 184 -7.86 -17.25 8.66
N ARG A 185 -8.31 -16.64 7.56
CA ARG A 185 -9.73 -16.35 7.30
C ARG A 185 -10.48 -17.53 6.68
N GLY A 186 -9.81 -18.67 6.48
CA GLY A 186 -10.39 -19.89 5.94
C GLY A 186 -10.47 -19.91 4.41
N TRP A 187 -11.38 -20.74 3.90
CA TRP A 187 -11.51 -21.04 2.47
C TRP A 187 -12.96 -20.93 2.02
N LYS A 188 -13.16 -20.46 0.80
CA LYS A 188 -14.48 -20.42 0.13
C LYS A 188 -14.42 -21.11 -1.22
N LYS A 189 -15.55 -21.67 -1.64
CA LYS A 189 -15.82 -21.96 -3.06
C LYS A 189 -16.60 -20.79 -3.65
N VAL A 190 -16.16 -20.28 -4.81
CA VAL A 190 -16.72 -19.08 -5.45
C VAL A 190 -16.93 -19.33 -6.94
N GLN A 191 -18.13 -18.98 -7.43
CA GLN A 191 -18.43 -18.86 -8.85
C GLN A 191 -18.93 -17.44 -9.12
N ILE A 192 -18.47 -16.85 -10.22
CA ILE A 192 -18.92 -15.52 -10.66
C ILE A 192 -19.38 -15.65 -12.10
N VAL A 193 -20.59 -15.18 -12.39
CA VAL A 193 -21.17 -15.13 -13.74
C VAL A 193 -21.62 -13.71 -14.05
N ARG A 194 -21.92 -13.40 -15.32
CA ARG A 194 -22.52 -12.11 -15.67
C ARG A 194 -24.03 -12.15 -15.40
N SER A 195 -24.60 -11.00 -15.07
CA SER A 195 -26.04 -10.79 -14.97
C SER A 195 -26.37 -9.48 -15.69
N GLY A 196 -26.54 -9.55 -17.01
CA GLY A 196 -26.52 -8.35 -17.85
C GLY A 196 -25.15 -7.67 -17.80
N ASP A 197 -25.13 -6.38 -17.45
CA ASP A 197 -23.89 -5.59 -17.25
C ASP A 197 -23.29 -5.72 -15.83
N GLU A 198 -23.91 -6.53 -14.97
CA GLU A 198 -23.52 -6.73 -13.58
C GLU A 198 -22.80 -8.07 -13.38
N TYR A 199 -22.25 -8.25 -12.18
CA TYR A 199 -21.67 -9.52 -11.75
C TYR A 199 -22.62 -10.22 -10.80
N LYS A 200 -22.83 -11.53 -10.97
CA LYS A 200 -23.52 -12.36 -9.99
C LYS A 200 -22.52 -13.31 -9.34
N VAL A 201 -22.39 -13.20 -8.02
CA VAL A 201 -21.48 -13.99 -7.19
C VAL A 201 -22.27 -15.08 -6.50
N LYS A 202 -21.77 -16.31 -6.53
CA LYS A 202 -22.24 -17.44 -5.72
C LYS A 202 -21.08 -17.93 -4.87
N SER A 203 -21.29 -18.09 -3.57
CA SER A 203 -20.23 -18.55 -2.67
C SER A 203 -20.78 -19.37 -1.52
N ALA A 204 -19.98 -20.33 -1.06
CA ALA A 204 -20.23 -21.15 0.13
C ALA A 204 -18.90 -21.54 0.80
N ASP A 205 -18.98 -22.06 2.02
CA ASP A 205 -17.88 -22.78 2.66
C ASP A 205 -17.61 -24.12 1.96
N LEU A 206 -16.45 -24.73 2.22
CA LEU A 206 -16.05 -26.00 1.57
C LEU A 206 -16.94 -27.18 1.98
N ASP A 207 -17.61 -27.10 3.13
CA ASP A 207 -18.63 -28.07 3.57
C ASP A 207 -20.02 -27.82 2.96
N GLY A 208 -20.18 -26.78 2.14
CA GLY A 208 -21.44 -26.38 1.52
C GLY A 208 -22.31 -25.48 2.40
N SER A 209 -21.95 -25.26 3.66
CA SER A 209 -22.64 -24.32 4.53
C SER A 209 -22.43 -22.87 4.07
N ASN A 210 -23.19 -21.94 4.67
CA ASN A 210 -23.07 -20.51 4.42
C ASN A 210 -23.24 -20.07 2.95
N TYR A 211 -23.92 -20.88 2.12
CA TYR A 211 -24.26 -20.52 0.75
C TYR A 211 -24.97 -19.17 0.67
N TYR A 212 -24.57 -18.35 -0.29
CA TYR A 212 -25.31 -17.15 -0.68
C TYR A 212 -25.03 -16.76 -2.13
N GLU A 213 -25.96 -15.99 -2.69
CA GLU A 213 -25.79 -15.30 -3.97
C GLU A 213 -25.99 -13.81 -3.77
N THR A 214 -25.26 -13.00 -4.53
CA THR A 214 -25.47 -11.56 -4.58
C THR A 214 -25.10 -11.02 -5.95
N THR A 215 -25.73 -9.91 -6.33
CA THR A 215 -25.43 -9.20 -7.57
C THR A 215 -24.70 -7.91 -7.24
N ILE A 216 -23.63 -7.62 -7.98
CA ILE A 216 -22.80 -6.44 -7.82
C ILE A 216 -22.90 -5.60 -9.09
N ALA A 217 -23.53 -4.45 -8.96
CA ALA A 217 -23.62 -3.46 -10.02
C ALA A 217 -22.27 -2.76 -10.25
N LYS A 218 -21.96 -2.46 -11.51
CA LYS A 218 -20.85 -1.56 -11.86
C LYS A 218 -21.20 -0.13 -11.46
N ASN A 219 -20.21 0.63 -11.01
CA ASN A 219 -20.38 2.05 -10.71
C ASN A 219 -19.26 2.87 -11.38
N ALA A 220 -19.64 3.66 -12.38
CA ALA A 220 -18.70 4.41 -13.22
C ALA A 220 -17.91 5.51 -12.47
N ALA A 221 -18.38 5.95 -11.30
CA ALA A 221 -17.67 6.91 -10.44
C ALA A 221 -16.43 6.31 -9.77
N TYR A 222 -16.37 4.97 -9.65
CA TYR A 222 -15.29 4.25 -8.98
C TYR A 222 -14.54 3.36 -9.98
N ASN A 223 -13.29 2.99 -9.65
CA ASN A 223 -12.58 1.95 -10.40
C ASN A 223 -13.24 0.57 -10.21
N TYR A 224 -13.76 0.33 -9.01
CA TYR A 224 -14.33 -0.94 -8.60
C TYR A 224 -15.55 -0.79 -7.69
N SER A 225 -16.46 -1.76 -7.77
CA SER A 225 -17.42 -2.08 -6.71
C SER A 225 -16.86 -3.22 -5.84
N PHE A 226 -17.03 -3.18 -4.51
CA PHE A 226 -16.38 -4.13 -3.60
C PHE A 226 -17.36 -5.04 -2.88
N LEU A 227 -16.98 -6.30 -2.64
CA LEU A 227 -17.74 -7.28 -1.86
C LEU A 227 -16.89 -7.80 -0.70
N SER A 228 -17.51 -7.85 0.49
CA SER A 228 -17.04 -8.69 1.59
C SER A 228 -17.68 -10.06 1.46
N LEU A 229 -16.89 -11.07 1.11
CA LEU A 229 -17.33 -12.47 1.12
C LEU A 229 -17.58 -12.96 2.56
N LYS A 230 -16.84 -12.45 3.54
CA LYS A 230 -17.04 -12.74 4.97
C LYS A 230 -18.39 -12.25 5.46
N ASN A 231 -18.73 -10.99 5.16
CA ASN A 231 -19.97 -10.35 5.62
C ASN A 231 -21.14 -10.47 4.63
N LYS A 232 -20.92 -11.10 3.46
CA LYS A 232 -21.91 -11.36 2.41
C LYS A 232 -22.60 -10.08 1.90
N ARG A 233 -21.87 -8.96 1.81
CA ARG A 233 -22.42 -7.64 1.43
C ARG A 233 -21.46 -6.77 0.65
N GLN A 234 -22.00 -5.90 -0.20
CA GLN A 234 -21.25 -4.84 -0.85
C GLN A 234 -20.72 -3.84 0.20
N VAL A 235 -19.53 -3.31 -0.04
CA VAL A 235 -18.84 -2.36 0.84
C VAL A 235 -18.25 -1.21 0.01
N PHE A 236 -18.03 -0.06 0.64
CA PHE A 236 -17.36 1.09 0.03
C PHE A 236 -15.94 1.16 0.59
N ILE A 237 -14.95 1.06 -0.28
CA ILE A 237 -13.54 0.89 0.10
C ILE A 237 -12.70 2.05 -0.42
N GLN A 238 -12.63 2.20 -1.74
CA GLN A 238 -11.93 3.29 -2.39
C GLN A 238 -12.85 4.53 -2.48
N PRO A 239 -12.29 5.75 -2.40
CA PRO A 239 -12.96 6.96 -2.88
C PRO A 239 -13.29 6.87 -4.37
N GLU A 240 -14.07 7.84 -4.87
CA GLU A 240 -14.29 8.00 -6.31
C GLU A 240 -12.94 8.08 -7.04
N LYS A 241 -12.89 7.56 -8.27
CA LYS A 241 -11.61 7.28 -8.96
C LYS A 241 -10.75 8.51 -9.29
N ASN A 242 -11.30 9.71 -9.15
CA ASN A 242 -10.63 11.00 -9.30
C ASN A 242 -10.39 11.72 -7.96
N LYS A 243 -10.62 11.05 -6.83
CA LYS A 243 -10.48 11.57 -5.47
C LYS A 243 -9.43 10.83 -4.63
N TRP A 244 -8.46 10.23 -5.32
CA TRP A 244 -7.26 9.66 -4.72
C TRP A 244 -6.20 9.37 -5.78
N ASP A 245 -4.94 9.50 -5.38
CA ASP A 245 -3.77 9.28 -6.22
C ASP A 245 -2.91 8.14 -5.72
N LEU A 246 -2.74 8.04 -4.40
CA LEU A 246 -1.87 7.07 -3.76
C LEU A 246 -2.65 6.25 -2.72
N CYS A 247 -2.26 5.00 -2.54
CA CYS A 247 -2.75 4.12 -1.49
C CYS A 247 -1.58 3.55 -0.70
N PHE A 248 -1.51 3.85 0.60
CA PHE A 248 -0.59 3.19 1.53
C PHE A 248 -1.23 1.93 2.08
N THR A 249 -0.54 0.79 1.97
CA THR A 249 -1.10 -0.51 2.37
C THR A 249 0.01 -1.57 2.53
N VAL A 250 -0.36 -2.71 3.10
CA VAL A 250 0.30 -3.99 2.85
C VAL A 250 -0.06 -4.48 1.43
N PHE A 251 0.87 -5.14 0.73
CA PHE A 251 0.65 -5.59 -0.65
C PHE A 251 1.31 -6.94 -0.97
N THR A 252 0.58 -7.83 -1.63
CA THR A 252 1.17 -9.05 -2.21
C THR A 252 1.86 -8.71 -3.53
N ASN A 253 3.18 -8.87 -3.58
CA ASN A 253 4.02 -8.64 -4.77
C ASN A 253 4.75 -9.93 -5.16
N ILE A 254 5.58 -9.89 -6.22
CA ILE A 254 6.40 -11.02 -6.65
C ILE A 254 7.88 -10.77 -6.35
N ILE A 255 8.56 -11.78 -5.81
CA ILE A 255 10.02 -11.89 -5.77
C ILE A 255 10.45 -12.89 -6.84
N THR A 256 11.24 -12.42 -7.80
CA THR A 256 11.78 -13.26 -8.88
C THR A 256 12.52 -14.46 -8.30
N GLY A 257 12.08 -15.67 -8.68
CA GLY A 257 12.68 -16.92 -8.21
C GLY A 257 12.20 -17.41 -6.84
N ALA A 258 11.28 -16.69 -6.17
CA ALA A 258 10.64 -17.14 -4.93
C ALA A 258 9.09 -17.14 -4.99
N GLY A 259 8.49 -16.47 -5.97
CA GLY A 259 7.04 -16.38 -6.16
C GLY A 259 6.42 -15.21 -5.42
N SER A 260 5.15 -15.34 -5.06
CA SER A 260 4.43 -14.27 -4.34
C SER A 260 4.95 -14.08 -2.92
N TYR A 261 5.01 -12.82 -2.48
CA TYR A 261 5.49 -12.42 -1.17
C TYR A 261 4.71 -11.21 -0.65
N ILE A 262 4.66 -11.03 0.67
CA ILE A 262 3.91 -9.96 1.31
C ILE A 262 4.81 -8.79 1.72
N TYR A 263 4.50 -7.59 1.25
CA TYR A 263 5.25 -6.37 1.51
C TYR A 263 4.47 -5.47 2.47
N ALA A 264 5.13 -5.02 3.53
CA ALA A 264 4.68 -3.88 4.35
C ALA A 264 5.15 -2.54 3.74
N ASP A 265 4.64 -1.42 4.25
CA ASP A 265 4.95 -0.04 3.81
C ASP A 265 4.94 0.13 2.28
N PHE A 266 3.92 -0.44 1.63
CA PHE A 266 3.78 -0.39 0.18
C PHE A 266 2.91 0.78 -0.25
N VAL A 267 3.27 1.41 -1.38
CA VAL A 267 2.51 2.53 -1.94
C VAL A 267 2.07 2.19 -3.37
N ASN A 268 0.77 2.09 -3.57
CA ASN A 268 0.17 1.95 -4.90
C ASN A 268 -0.23 3.32 -5.46
N ASN A 269 -0.12 3.52 -6.78
CA ASN A 269 -0.72 4.68 -7.47
C ASN A 269 -2.02 4.30 -8.20
N ASN A 270 -2.97 5.23 -8.31
CA ASN A 270 -4.26 5.04 -8.96
C ASN A 270 -4.15 5.02 -10.50
N ASN A 271 -3.45 4.02 -11.03
CA ASN A 271 -3.20 3.84 -12.45
C ASN A 271 -4.49 3.79 -13.29
N LEU A 272 -5.56 3.16 -12.77
CA LEU A 272 -6.86 3.07 -13.46
C LEU A 272 -7.66 4.38 -13.42
N GLY A 273 -7.42 5.24 -12.44
CA GLY A 273 -7.92 6.61 -12.41
C GLY A 273 -7.16 7.56 -13.34
N GLY A 274 -6.06 7.10 -13.96
CA GLY A 274 -5.23 7.90 -14.86
C GLY A 274 -3.98 8.49 -14.19
N VAL A 275 -3.67 8.11 -12.95
CA VAL A 275 -2.50 8.60 -12.24
C VAL A 275 -1.23 7.94 -12.77
N GLY A 276 -0.36 8.77 -13.33
CA GLY A 276 0.96 8.37 -13.78
C GLY A 276 2.02 8.75 -12.76
N ALA A 277 3.06 7.93 -12.64
CA ALA A 277 4.23 8.28 -11.82
C ALA A 277 5.53 7.88 -12.50
N TYR A 278 6.65 8.47 -12.06
CA TYR A 278 7.98 7.94 -12.30
C TYR A 278 8.96 8.32 -11.19
N GLU A 279 10.00 7.50 -11.04
CA GLU A 279 11.10 7.72 -10.10
C GLU A 279 12.19 8.60 -10.73
N VAL A 280 12.66 9.58 -9.95
CA VAL A 280 13.84 10.38 -10.24
C VAL A 280 14.97 9.91 -9.34
N MET A 281 15.94 9.22 -9.94
CA MET A 281 17.16 8.79 -9.26
C MET A 281 18.22 9.91 -9.30
N VAL A 282 18.79 10.23 -8.15
CA VAL A 282 19.85 11.23 -7.97
C VAL A 282 21.19 10.50 -7.94
N THR A 283 21.89 10.51 -9.07
CA THR A 283 23.14 9.75 -9.25
C THR A 283 24.39 10.48 -8.75
N SER A 284 24.27 11.77 -8.42
CA SER A 284 25.37 12.60 -7.92
C SER A 284 24.82 13.82 -7.18
N GLY A 285 25.51 14.23 -6.11
CA GLY A 285 25.11 15.37 -5.30
C GLY A 285 24.05 15.00 -4.25
N SER A 286 23.44 16.02 -3.67
CA SER A 286 22.48 15.91 -2.59
C SER A 286 21.07 15.65 -3.12
N GLY A 287 20.42 14.58 -2.65
CA GLY A 287 19.05 14.25 -3.07
C GLY A 287 18.01 15.28 -2.60
N ILE A 288 18.24 15.90 -1.44
CA ILE A 288 17.38 17.00 -0.95
C ILE A 288 17.52 18.25 -1.84
N ASP A 289 18.72 18.57 -2.31
CA ASP A 289 18.93 19.71 -3.20
C ASP A 289 18.33 19.43 -4.58
N ALA A 290 18.50 18.20 -5.10
CA ALA A 290 17.86 17.78 -6.34
C ALA A 290 16.33 17.90 -6.24
N TYR A 291 15.72 17.40 -5.17
CA TYR A 291 14.29 17.54 -4.93
C TYR A 291 13.87 19.00 -4.82
N ASN A 292 14.55 19.83 -4.02
CA ASN A 292 14.20 21.24 -3.79
C ASN A 292 14.25 22.06 -5.09
N ASN A 293 15.27 21.83 -5.92
CA ASN A 293 15.49 22.57 -7.17
C ASN A 293 14.66 22.04 -8.35
N PHE A 294 14.08 20.84 -8.26
CA PHE A 294 13.25 20.26 -9.32
C PHE A 294 11.99 21.10 -9.55
N LYS A 295 11.74 21.47 -10.81
CA LYS A 295 10.62 22.33 -11.26
C LYS A 295 9.87 21.69 -12.43
N MET A 296 8.71 22.23 -12.78
CA MET A 296 7.90 21.74 -13.90
C MET A 296 8.68 21.57 -15.22
N ALA A 297 9.61 22.49 -15.52
CA ALA A 297 10.44 22.41 -16.73
C ALA A 297 11.38 21.19 -16.79
N ASP A 298 11.63 20.55 -15.64
CA ASP A 298 12.48 19.36 -15.54
C ASP A 298 11.68 18.06 -15.71
N VAL A 299 10.34 18.13 -15.74
CA VAL A 299 9.47 16.98 -15.94
C VAL A 299 9.72 16.37 -17.31
N VAL A 300 9.90 15.05 -17.36
CA VAL A 300 10.08 14.30 -18.60
C VAL A 300 8.81 13.50 -18.90
N PRO A 301 7.90 13.97 -19.79
CA PRO A 301 6.60 13.34 -20.00
C PRO A 301 6.68 11.86 -20.44
N SER A 302 7.73 11.48 -21.16
CA SER A 302 7.91 10.11 -21.64
C SER A 302 8.29 9.10 -20.54
N LYS A 303 8.66 9.56 -19.34
CA LYS A 303 8.98 8.68 -18.22
C LYS A 303 7.77 8.20 -17.44
N PHE A 304 6.61 8.86 -17.57
CA PHE A 304 5.42 8.48 -16.82
C PHE A 304 4.95 7.07 -17.17
N ILE A 305 4.74 6.27 -16.12
CA ILE A 305 4.19 4.93 -16.20
C ILE A 305 2.74 4.98 -15.72
N TYR A 306 1.81 4.53 -16.57
CA TYR A 306 0.36 4.51 -16.31
C TYR A 306 -0.21 3.08 -16.22
N ASN A 307 0.62 2.06 -16.46
CA ASN A 307 0.21 0.66 -16.52
C ASN A 307 0.91 -0.21 -15.47
N ASP A 308 1.53 0.41 -14.47
CA ASP A 308 2.01 -0.26 -13.26
C ASP A 308 1.60 0.63 -12.07
N HIS A 309 0.86 0.08 -11.12
CA HIS A 309 0.49 0.77 -9.87
C HIS A 309 1.58 0.66 -8.79
N ARG A 310 2.73 0.03 -9.07
CA ARG A 310 3.84 -0.15 -8.11
C ARG A 310 5.02 0.78 -8.38
N VAL A 311 4.83 1.87 -9.15
CA VAL A 311 5.93 2.74 -9.54
C VAL A 311 6.72 3.24 -8.33
N ILE A 312 6.01 3.60 -7.26
CA ILE A 312 6.60 3.84 -5.94
C ILE A 312 6.82 2.50 -5.24
N GLY A 313 5.72 1.75 -5.02
CA GLY A 313 5.75 0.42 -4.45
C GLY A 313 6.48 0.37 -3.10
N GLY A 314 7.47 -0.52 -2.99
CA GLY A 314 8.37 -0.60 -1.84
C GLY A 314 9.76 0.00 -2.11
N ASN A 315 10.00 0.60 -3.28
CA ASN A 315 11.33 1.02 -3.74
C ASN A 315 11.83 2.30 -3.08
N TRP A 316 10.99 2.94 -2.26
CA TRP A 316 11.34 4.15 -1.51
C TRP A 316 12.04 3.86 -0.17
N ARG A 317 12.07 2.59 0.27
CA ARG A 317 12.61 2.19 1.57
C ARG A 317 13.31 0.84 1.56
N ASN A 318 14.33 0.71 2.40
CA ASN A 318 14.98 -0.54 2.74
C ASN A 318 14.59 -0.99 4.16
N PRO A 319 13.85 -2.10 4.33
CA PRO A 319 13.43 -2.57 5.64
C PRO A 319 14.45 -3.54 6.27
N VAL A 320 15.52 -3.90 5.55
CA VAL A 320 16.49 -4.94 5.93
C VAL A 320 17.95 -4.52 5.63
N GLY A 321 18.21 -3.20 5.56
CA GLY A 321 19.53 -2.69 5.23
C GLY A 321 20.58 -3.00 6.30
N THR A 322 21.86 -2.92 5.95
CA THR A 322 22.98 -3.07 6.90
C THR A 322 22.87 -2.08 8.08
N ASN A 323 22.28 -0.92 7.83
CA ASN A 323 22.03 0.12 8.84
C ASN A 323 20.62 0.03 9.46
N GLY A 324 19.89 -1.06 9.22
CA GLY A 324 18.51 -1.24 9.65
C GLY A 324 17.49 -0.61 8.70
N LEU A 325 16.47 0.01 9.27
CA LEU A 325 15.38 0.66 8.55
C LEU A 325 15.85 1.96 7.91
N GLU A 326 15.67 2.09 6.59
CA GLU A 326 16.17 3.22 5.83
C GLU A 326 15.12 3.72 4.83
N VAL A 327 14.91 5.02 4.81
CA VAL A 327 14.26 5.71 3.67
C VAL A 327 15.36 6.16 2.73
N TYR A 328 15.22 5.83 1.45
CA TYR A 328 16.22 6.21 0.47
C TYR A 328 16.21 7.73 0.24
N GLY A 329 17.35 8.37 0.50
CA GLY A 329 17.55 9.80 0.26
C GLY A 329 18.04 10.14 -1.16
N ASP A 330 18.30 9.12 -1.99
CA ASP A 330 18.85 9.25 -3.35
C ASP A 330 17.77 9.33 -4.43
N ARG A 331 16.49 9.45 -4.05
CA ARG A 331 15.37 9.45 -5.00
C ARG A 331 14.18 10.26 -4.52
N PHE A 332 13.37 10.68 -5.48
CA PHE A 332 12.03 11.19 -5.27
C PHE A 332 11.15 10.81 -6.46
N TYR A 333 9.86 11.10 -6.37
CA TYR A 333 8.87 10.70 -7.36
C TYR A 333 8.20 11.92 -7.97
N VAL A 334 7.91 11.82 -9.25
CA VAL A 334 7.04 12.77 -9.96
C VAL A 334 5.73 12.07 -10.26
N ILE A 335 4.63 12.68 -9.87
CA ILE A 335 3.28 12.13 -9.98
C ILE A 335 2.46 13.10 -10.81
N LYS A 336 1.69 12.57 -11.75
CA LYS A 336 0.65 13.28 -12.47
C LYS A 336 -0.67 12.66 -12.09
N ASP A 337 -1.56 13.44 -11.49
CA ASP A 337 -2.85 12.95 -11.05
C ASP A 337 -3.86 12.80 -12.21
N ALA A 338 -5.08 12.37 -11.87
CA ALA A 338 -6.17 12.19 -12.82
C ALA A 338 -6.69 13.52 -13.41
N GLU A 339 -6.49 14.64 -12.71
CA GLU A 339 -6.96 15.97 -13.10
C GLU A 339 -5.92 16.73 -13.96
N GLY A 340 -4.70 16.21 -14.05
CA GLY A 340 -3.59 16.74 -14.84
C GLY A 340 -2.60 17.60 -14.06
N TYR A 341 -2.72 17.69 -12.74
CA TYR A 341 -1.76 18.34 -11.87
C TYR A 341 -0.51 17.48 -11.68
N TYR A 342 0.62 18.16 -11.47
CA TYR A 342 1.93 17.54 -11.30
C TYR A 342 2.43 17.79 -9.89
N PHE A 343 2.98 16.76 -9.28
CA PHE A 343 3.56 16.82 -7.94
C PHE A 343 4.95 16.20 -7.95
N LYS A 344 5.86 16.76 -7.15
CA LYS A 344 7.04 16.04 -6.67
C LYS A 344 6.79 15.57 -5.25
N LEU A 345 7.25 14.35 -4.92
CA LEU A 345 7.07 13.73 -3.62
C LEU A 345 8.35 13.00 -3.20
N LYS A 346 8.82 13.21 -1.96
CA LYS A 346 9.88 12.41 -1.34
C LYS A 346 9.44 11.90 0.02
N PHE A 347 9.88 10.70 0.37
CA PHE A 347 9.60 10.10 1.67
C PHE A 347 10.60 10.60 2.72
N THR A 348 10.17 10.65 3.98
CA THR A 348 11.02 11.10 5.09
C THR A 348 11.11 10.10 6.22
N ARG A 349 10.09 9.26 6.45
CA ARG A 349 10.14 8.14 7.40
C ARG A 349 9.05 7.10 7.12
N PHE A 350 9.16 5.95 7.77
CA PHE A 350 8.10 4.92 7.89
C PHE A 350 7.96 4.36 9.31
N THR A 351 8.57 5.05 10.26
CA THR A 351 8.51 4.76 11.68
C THR A 351 8.06 5.98 12.47
N ASP A 352 7.51 5.75 13.66
CA ASP A 352 7.28 6.79 14.63
C ASP A 352 8.63 7.37 15.09
N SER A 353 8.74 8.70 15.11
CA SER A 353 10.00 9.39 15.39
C SER A 353 10.49 9.24 16.84
N GLN A 354 9.61 8.85 17.77
CA GLN A 354 9.92 8.71 19.19
C GLN A 354 10.10 7.25 19.58
N THR A 355 9.22 6.36 19.10
CA THR A 355 9.20 4.96 19.52
C THR A 355 9.94 4.02 18.56
N GLY A 356 10.16 4.45 17.31
CA GLY A 356 10.69 3.57 16.26
C GLY A 356 9.72 2.49 15.78
N GLU A 357 8.44 2.57 16.19
CA GLU A 357 7.39 1.67 15.72
C GLU A 357 7.13 1.87 14.21
N ARG A 358 6.95 0.79 13.45
CA ARG A 358 6.62 0.83 12.01
C ARG A 358 5.17 1.22 11.75
N GLY A 359 4.85 1.57 10.50
CA GLY A 359 3.49 1.91 10.09
C GLY A 359 3.11 3.37 10.35
N PHE A 360 4.11 4.25 10.44
CA PHE A 360 3.95 5.71 10.53
C PHE A 360 4.69 6.41 9.39
N PRO A 361 4.29 6.18 8.12
CA PRO A 361 4.89 6.84 6.98
C PRO A 361 4.74 8.36 7.05
N GLN A 362 5.75 9.05 6.54
CA GLN A 362 5.69 10.48 6.24
C GLN A 362 6.35 10.73 4.89
N PHE A 363 5.75 11.66 4.15
CA PHE A 363 6.33 12.22 2.95
C PHE A 363 6.17 13.74 2.91
N GLU A 364 7.05 14.38 2.15
CA GLU A 364 6.93 15.76 1.73
C GLU A 364 6.51 15.77 0.26
N TYR A 365 5.61 16.67 -0.11
CA TYR A 365 5.22 16.86 -1.49
C TYR A 365 4.92 18.32 -1.81
N LYS A 366 5.02 18.66 -3.11
CA LYS A 366 4.76 20.00 -3.62
C LYS A 366 4.21 19.94 -5.05
N PRO A 367 3.19 20.76 -5.39
CA PRO A 367 2.81 20.99 -6.79
C PRO A 367 3.99 21.53 -7.61
N LEU A 368 4.06 21.15 -8.90
CA LEU A 368 5.13 21.56 -9.84
C LEU A 368 4.72 22.70 -10.76
#